data_AF-A0A7G9TA00-F1
#
_entry.id   AF-A0A7G9TA00-F1
#
_cell.length_a   1.000
_cell.length_b   1.000
_cell.length_c   1.000
_cell.angle_alpha   90.00
_cell.angle_beta   90.00
_cell.angle_gamma   90.00
#
_symmetry.space_group_name_H-M   'P 1'
#
loop_
_entity.id
_entity.type
_entity.pdbx_description
1 polymer ?
#
loop_
_entity_poly.entity_id
_entity_poly.type
_entity_poly.pdbx_seq_one_letter_code
_entity_poly.pdbx_strand_id
1 'polypeptide(L)'
;MAEWIDQLLVEQKLAPRTIAQYAAGLLYWDMWHRLRYGMPLSLSAAPPTAVSLDAVNAFIDDHLAIAVGGRLRMRMTSTIFDGLREAGYNARVDCVAPATSDWRLLVLQRAHSLSNLRFDRELVRRRKPEIYASWEAERAALGITMALPMSATNTVSALLGVCNDDREGTMDVALILFLCRLTPSQVAQLRFSELAPGTIVLDGEELDAVELTIRDPIGELQTSQPKMRVGRDSREKQPNRL
;
A
#
# COMPACT_ATOMS: atom_id res chain seq x y z
N MET A 1 7.65 15.96 10.94
CA MET A 1 6.28 15.51 10.64
C MET A 1 5.33 16.59 11.14
N ALA A 2 4.05 16.63 10.77
CA ALA A 2 3.15 17.68 11.29
C ALA A 2 2.91 17.46 12.79
N GLU A 3 2.99 18.51 13.60
CA GLU A 3 2.98 18.43 15.07
C GLU A 3 1.77 17.67 15.63
N TRP A 4 0.57 17.89 15.07
CA TRP A 4 -0.65 17.20 15.50
C TRP A 4 -0.63 15.69 15.21
N ILE A 5 0.08 15.26 14.16
CA ILE A 5 0.23 13.83 13.82
C ILE A 5 1.22 13.18 14.78
N ASP A 6 2.32 13.88 15.08
CA ASP A 6 3.27 13.43 16.09
C ASP A 6 2.58 13.25 17.44
N GLN A 7 1.84 14.27 17.89
CA GLN A 7 1.05 14.20 19.14
C GLN A 7 0.04 13.03 19.13
N LEU A 8 -0.64 12.79 18.02
CA LEU A 8 -1.63 11.71 17.90
C LEU A 8 -0.99 10.30 17.96
N LEU A 9 0.22 10.14 17.39
CA LEU A 9 0.85 8.83 17.18
C LEU A 9 1.92 8.46 18.23
N VAL A 10 2.58 9.44 18.86
CA VAL A 10 3.68 9.21 19.82
C VAL A 10 3.25 8.36 21.00
N GLU A 11 2.02 8.53 21.49
CA GLU A 11 1.52 7.80 22.67
C GLU A 11 1.18 6.32 22.39
N GLN A 12 1.15 5.90 21.12
CA GLN A 12 0.56 4.63 20.72
C GLN A 12 1.51 3.42 20.82
N LYS A 13 2.79 3.63 21.17
CA LYS A 13 3.84 2.59 21.24
C LYS A 13 3.88 1.68 20.00
N LEU A 14 3.54 2.22 18.83
CA LEU A 14 3.52 1.49 17.57
C LEU A 14 4.93 1.34 16.99
N ALA A 15 5.13 0.32 16.17
CA ALA A 15 6.38 0.18 15.42
C ALA A 15 6.61 1.42 14.53
N PRO A 16 7.87 1.88 14.35
CA PRO A 16 8.19 3.08 13.56
C PRO A 16 7.62 3.05 12.14
N ARG A 17 7.57 1.86 11.52
CA ARG A 17 6.98 1.66 10.20
C ARG A 17 5.49 1.99 10.19
N THR A 18 4.74 1.51 11.19
CA THR A 18 3.30 1.74 11.33
C THR A 18 3.01 3.21 11.57
N ILE A 19 3.85 3.89 12.38
CA ILE A 19 3.76 5.35 12.60
C ILE A 19 3.96 6.09 11.28
N ALA A 20 5.02 5.79 10.53
CA ALA A 20 5.30 6.43 9.25
C ALA A 20 4.17 6.22 8.22
N GLN A 21 3.60 5.01 8.19
CA GLN A 21 2.46 4.70 7.34
C GLN A 21 1.23 5.54 7.76
N TYR A 22 0.82 5.51 9.02
CA TYR A 22 -0.35 6.27 9.47
C TYR A 22 -0.17 7.78 9.27
N ALA A 23 1.03 8.30 9.53
CA ALA A 23 1.38 9.68 9.27
C ALA A 23 1.22 10.04 7.79
N ALA A 24 1.68 9.19 6.87
CA ALA A 24 1.52 9.43 5.44
C ALA A 24 0.04 9.50 5.02
N GLY A 25 -0.81 8.64 5.60
CA GLY A 25 -2.25 8.64 5.35
C GLY A 25 -2.94 9.89 5.90
N LEU A 26 -2.54 10.36 7.09
CA LEU A 26 -3.08 11.56 7.71
C LEU A 26 -2.64 12.84 6.98
N LEU A 27 -1.39 12.91 6.55
CA LEU A 27 -0.90 14.01 5.71
C LEU A 27 -1.64 14.06 4.37
N TYR A 28 -1.95 12.90 3.77
CA TYR A 28 -2.77 12.85 2.56
C TYR A 28 -4.17 13.41 2.81
N TRP A 29 -4.83 13.00 3.90
CA TRP A 29 -6.15 13.53 4.27
C TRP A 29 -6.14 15.03 4.49
N ASP A 30 -5.13 15.55 5.18
CA ASP A 30 -4.98 17.00 5.40
C ASP A 30 -4.77 17.75 4.08
N MET A 31 -3.91 17.25 3.20
CA MET A 31 -3.69 17.87 1.90
C MET A 31 -4.96 17.83 1.02
N TRP A 32 -5.60 16.67 0.90
CA TRP A 32 -6.85 16.54 0.13
C TRP A 32 -7.94 17.47 0.68
N HIS A 33 -8.09 17.54 2.01
CA HIS A 33 -9.09 18.39 2.65
C HIS A 33 -8.82 19.88 2.39
N ARG A 34 -7.56 20.32 2.47
CA ARG A 34 -7.17 21.69 2.11
C ARG A 34 -7.46 22.03 0.67
N LEU A 35 -7.16 21.12 -0.25
CA LEU A 35 -7.42 21.34 -1.68
C LEU A 35 -8.92 21.39 -2.00
N ARG A 36 -9.74 20.61 -1.29
CA ARG A 36 -11.18 20.54 -1.54
C ARG A 36 -11.98 21.64 -0.83
N TYR A 37 -11.65 21.94 0.42
CA TYR A 37 -12.43 22.83 1.29
C TYR A 37 -11.72 24.14 1.63
N GLY A 38 -10.48 24.32 1.17
CA GLY A 38 -9.68 25.51 1.48
C GLY A 38 -9.21 25.60 2.94
N MET A 39 -9.38 24.53 3.73
CA MET A 39 -9.09 24.54 5.16
C MET A 39 -8.41 23.23 5.63
N PRO A 40 -7.62 23.27 6.73
CA PRO A 40 -7.03 22.07 7.33
C PRO A 40 -8.07 21.02 7.70
N LEU A 41 -7.63 19.77 7.82
CA LEU A 41 -8.47 18.69 8.35
C LEU A 41 -8.88 19.00 9.80
N SER A 42 -10.14 18.74 10.14
CA SER A 42 -10.68 18.97 11.50
C SER A 42 -9.91 18.26 12.62
N LEU A 43 -9.23 17.15 12.32
CA LEU A 43 -8.35 16.43 13.24
C LEU A 43 -7.06 17.18 13.60
N SER A 44 -6.67 18.18 12.78
CA SER A 44 -5.50 19.02 13.04
C SER A 44 -5.80 20.22 13.96
N ALA A 45 -7.07 20.46 14.30
CA ALA A 45 -7.47 21.54 15.20
C ALA A 45 -7.08 21.23 16.66
N ALA A 46 -6.96 22.28 17.46
CA ALA A 46 -6.74 22.19 18.91
C ALA A 46 -7.90 22.90 19.65
N PRO A 47 -8.87 22.17 20.24
CA PRO A 47 -8.97 20.70 20.32
C PRO A 47 -9.39 20.05 18.98
N PRO A 48 -9.04 18.76 18.75
CA PRO A 48 -9.41 18.06 17.51
C PRO A 48 -10.92 17.83 17.46
N THR A 49 -11.50 17.93 16.28
CA THR A 49 -12.93 17.67 16.05
C THR A 49 -13.14 16.60 14.99
N ALA A 50 -14.27 15.91 15.06
CA ALA A 50 -14.60 14.83 14.13
C ALA A 50 -14.70 15.38 12.70
N VAL A 51 -14.16 14.64 11.75
CA VAL A 51 -14.33 14.92 10.32
C VAL A 51 -15.80 14.68 9.97
N SER A 52 -16.40 15.63 9.24
CA SER A 52 -17.81 15.56 8.89
C SER A 52 -18.14 14.38 7.97
N LEU A 53 -19.38 13.91 8.04
CA LEU A 53 -19.88 12.86 7.14
C LEU A 53 -19.81 13.30 5.67
N ASP A 54 -20.03 14.59 5.40
CA ASP A 54 -19.93 15.17 4.06
C ASP A 54 -18.50 15.11 3.52
N ALA A 55 -17.49 15.33 4.37
CA ALA A 55 -16.09 15.19 3.99
C ALA A 55 -15.72 13.72 3.71
N VAL A 56 -16.25 12.77 4.49
CA VAL A 56 -16.05 11.33 4.22
C VAL A 56 -16.73 10.92 2.92
N ASN A 57 -17.96 11.38 2.66
CA ASN A 57 -18.68 11.12 1.41
C ASN A 57 -17.93 11.67 0.20
N ALA A 58 -17.55 12.94 0.27
CA ALA A 58 -16.78 13.61 -0.76
C ALA A 58 -15.44 12.93 -1.05
N PHE A 59 -14.76 12.44 -0.01
CA PHE A 59 -13.54 11.68 -0.20
C PHE A 59 -13.80 10.42 -1.02
N ILE A 60 -14.84 9.65 -0.66
CA ILE A 60 -15.21 8.46 -1.42
C ILE A 60 -15.51 8.84 -2.86
N ASP A 61 -16.36 9.85 -3.09
CA ASP A 61 -16.76 10.32 -4.42
C ASP A 61 -15.57 10.71 -5.29
N ASP A 62 -14.59 11.41 -4.71
CA ASP A 62 -13.37 11.84 -5.39
C ASP A 62 -12.45 10.68 -5.78
N HIS A 63 -12.50 9.58 -5.02
CA HIS A 63 -11.64 8.41 -5.21
C HIS A 63 -12.32 7.29 -6.01
N LEU A 64 -13.56 7.48 -6.47
CA LEU A 64 -14.18 6.59 -7.44
C LEU A 64 -13.42 6.65 -8.77
N ALA A 65 -13.32 5.51 -9.45
CA ALA A 65 -12.69 5.46 -10.76
C ALA A 65 -13.62 6.04 -11.84
N ILE A 66 -13.01 6.59 -12.88
CA ILE A 66 -13.64 6.97 -14.16
C ILE A 66 -12.67 6.66 -15.31
N ALA A 67 -13.19 6.23 -16.45
CA ALA A 67 -12.43 6.12 -17.69
C ALA A 67 -12.35 7.48 -18.40
N VAL A 68 -11.13 7.98 -18.62
CA VAL A 68 -10.86 9.22 -19.35
C VAL A 68 -9.72 8.99 -20.33
N GLY A 69 -9.95 9.23 -21.62
CA GLY A 69 -8.91 9.12 -22.64
C GLY A 69 -8.24 7.73 -22.72
N GLY A 70 -9.02 6.66 -22.49
CA GLY A 70 -8.51 5.29 -22.52
C GLY A 70 -7.77 4.84 -21.26
N ARG A 71 -7.79 5.64 -20.18
CA ARG A 71 -7.10 5.35 -18.92
C ARG A 71 -8.04 5.53 -17.73
N LEU A 72 -7.78 4.81 -16.65
CA LEU A 72 -8.45 5.07 -15.38
C LEU A 72 -7.90 6.35 -14.75
N ARG A 73 -8.80 7.16 -14.22
CA ARG A 73 -8.50 8.32 -13.40
C ARG A 73 -9.41 8.31 -12.16
N MET A 74 -8.94 8.89 -11.05
CA MET A 74 -9.84 9.25 -9.95
C MET A 74 -10.80 10.37 -10.39
N ARG A 75 -12.05 10.31 -9.91
CA ARG A 75 -13.14 11.23 -10.29
C ARG A 75 -12.94 12.68 -9.82
N MET A 76 -12.08 12.92 -8.84
CA MET A 76 -11.75 14.26 -8.35
C MET A 76 -11.39 15.23 -9.49
N THR A 77 -11.67 16.52 -9.27
CA THR A 77 -11.35 17.57 -10.25
C THR A 77 -9.86 17.64 -10.54
N SER A 78 -9.49 18.18 -11.71
CA SER A 78 -8.07 18.38 -12.07
C SER A 78 -7.35 19.22 -11.04
N THR A 79 -7.99 20.28 -10.50
CA THR A 79 -7.42 21.13 -9.45
C THR A 79 -7.00 20.33 -8.20
N ILE A 80 -7.86 19.44 -7.70
CA ILE A 80 -7.54 18.60 -6.53
C ILE A 80 -6.44 17.59 -6.89
N PHE A 81 -6.58 16.93 -8.04
CA PHE A 81 -5.63 15.91 -8.47
C PHE A 81 -4.22 16.48 -8.69
N ASP A 82 -4.10 17.60 -9.39
CA ASP A 82 -2.83 18.26 -9.70
C ASP A 82 -2.21 18.83 -8.43
N GLY A 83 -3.00 19.43 -7.53
CA GLY A 83 -2.52 19.88 -6.22
C GLY A 83 -1.96 18.74 -5.36
N LEU A 84 -2.62 17.57 -5.35
CA LEU A 84 -2.09 16.37 -4.68
C LEU A 84 -0.78 15.90 -5.32
N ARG A 85 -0.69 15.97 -6.65
CA ARG A 85 0.50 15.58 -7.42
C ARG A 85 1.69 16.49 -7.15
N GLU A 86 1.46 17.79 -7.09
CA GLU A 86 2.45 18.81 -6.74
C GLU A 86 2.95 18.63 -5.30
N ALA A 87 2.07 18.24 -4.38
CA ALA A 87 2.42 17.85 -3.02
C ALA A 87 3.14 16.48 -2.93
N GLY A 88 3.36 15.79 -4.05
CA GLY A 88 4.10 14.54 -4.14
C GLY A 88 3.26 13.27 -3.97
N TYR A 89 1.93 13.39 -3.83
CA TYR A 89 1.03 12.25 -3.76
C TYR A 89 0.61 11.79 -5.15
N ASN A 90 0.47 10.47 -5.34
CA ASN A 90 0.00 9.89 -6.60
C ASN A 90 0.81 10.34 -7.85
N ALA A 91 2.08 10.75 -7.69
CA ALA A 91 2.89 11.43 -8.70
C ALA A 91 3.01 10.74 -10.08
N ARG A 92 2.73 9.44 -10.14
CA ARG A 92 2.85 8.57 -11.33
C ARG A 92 1.59 7.76 -11.61
N VAL A 93 0.50 8.05 -10.93
CA VAL A 93 -0.70 7.21 -10.94
C VAL A 93 -1.94 8.09 -11.05
N ASP A 94 -2.66 7.94 -12.16
CA ASP A 94 -3.89 8.70 -12.43
C ASP A 94 -5.09 8.18 -11.63
N CYS A 95 -5.08 6.88 -11.30
CA CYS A 95 -6.05 6.25 -10.41
C CYS A 95 -5.37 5.25 -9.49
N VAL A 96 -5.45 5.48 -8.17
CA VAL A 96 -4.90 4.52 -7.19
C VAL A 96 -5.76 3.26 -7.12
N ALA A 97 -5.14 2.13 -6.77
CA ALA A 97 -5.88 0.90 -6.54
C ALA A 97 -6.90 1.08 -5.38
N PRO A 98 -8.05 0.40 -5.40
CA PRO A 98 -9.08 0.51 -4.36
C PRO A 98 -8.54 0.29 -2.94
N ALA A 99 -7.58 -0.62 -2.77
CA ALA A 99 -6.93 -0.90 -1.49
C ALA A 99 -6.19 0.32 -0.90
N THR A 100 -5.68 1.24 -1.72
CA THR A 100 -5.05 2.47 -1.25
C THR A 100 -6.07 3.41 -0.63
N SER A 101 -7.23 3.59 -1.28
CA SER A 101 -8.32 4.41 -0.76
C SER A 101 -8.94 3.79 0.51
N ASP A 102 -9.07 2.47 0.54
CA ASP A 102 -9.51 1.73 1.73
C ASP A 102 -8.58 1.95 2.92
N TRP A 103 -7.27 1.80 2.72
CA TRP A 103 -6.29 2.05 3.76
C TRP A 103 -6.35 3.50 4.28
N ARG A 104 -6.57 4.49 3.40
CA ARG A 104 -6.77 5.88 3.82
C ARG A 104 -8.02 6.05 4.69
N LEU A 105 -9.13 5.37 4.39
CA LEU A 105 -10.34 5.37 5.22
C LEU A 105 -10.07 4.73 6.60
N LEU A 106 -9.30 3.63 6.64
CA LEU A 106 -8.89 2.97 7.88
C LEU A 106 -8.02 3.88 8.75
N VAL A 107 -7.06 4.60 8.15
CA VAL A 107 -6.22 5.58 8.85
C VAL A 107 -7.08 6.68 9.48
N LEU A 108 -8.08 7.19 8.74
CA LEU A 108 -9.00 8.20 9.26
C LEU A 108 -9.82 7.66 10.44
N GLN A 109 -10.39 6.47 10.30
CA GLN A 109 -11.14 5.80 11.36
C GLN A 109 -10.29 5.61 12.62
N ARG A 110 -9.02 5.20 12.43
CA ARG A 110 -8.09 5.00 13.53
C ARG A 110 -7.76 6.33 14.21
N ALA A 111 -7.50 7.40 13.46
CA ALA A 111 -7.26 8.71 14.04
C ALA A 111 -8.43 9.22 14.89
N HIS A 112 -9.68 9.06 14.42
CA HIS A 112 -10.86 9.39 15.25
C HIS A 112 -10.89 8.58 16.55
N SER A 113 -10.60 7.27 16.47
CA SER A 113 -10.55 6.41 17.66
C SER A 113 -9.48 6.86 18.64
N LEU A 114 -8.32 7.34 18.17
CA LEU A 114 -7.22 7.81 19.01
C LEU A 114 -7.54 9.15 19.67
N SER A 115 -8.27 10.03 18.97
CA SER A 115 -8.74 11.31 19.49
C SER A 115 -10.04 11.21 20.31
N ASN A 116 -10.55 10.00 20.58
CA ASN A 116 -11.84 9.76 21.23
C ASN A 116 -13.03 10.48 20.55
N LEU A 117 -12.99 10.56 19.22
CA LEU A 117 -14.01 11.19 18.38
C LEU A 117 -14.94 10.14 17.76
N ARG A 118 -16.21 10.52 17.56
CA ARG A 118 -17.17 9.67 16.84
C ARG A 118 -16.76 9.58 15.36
N PHE A 119 -16.90 8.37 14.81
CA PHE A 119 -16.69 8.10 13.38
C PHE A 119 -17.78 7.16 12.90
N ASP A 120 -18.46 7.53 11.82
CA ASP A 120 -19.53 6.71 11.23
C ASP A 120 -18.94 5.56 10.40
N ARG A 121 -18.70 4.44 11.10
CA ARG A 121 -18.19 3.21 10.49
C ARG A 121 -19.19 2.60 9.52
N GLU A 122 -20.49 2.84 9.72
CA GLU A 122 -21.55 2.26 8.90
C GLU A 122 -21.66 2.97 7.56
N LEU A 123 -21.47 4.29 7.53
CA LEU A 123 -21.30 5.05 6.28
C LEU A 123 -20.15 4.46 5.43
N VAL A 124 -18.97 4.30 6.03
CA VAL A 124 -17.80 3.74 5.33
C VAL A 124 -18.07 2.31 4.86
N ARG A 125 -18.67 1.46 5.70
CA ARG A 125 -19.01 0.08 5.34
C ARG A 125 -19.93 0.01 4.14
N ARG A 126 -20.95 0.89 4.06
CA ARG A 126 -21.91 0.93 2.95
C ARG A 126 -21.32 1.48 1.66
N ARG A 127 -20.46 2.50 1.76
CA ARG A 127 -19.95 3.24 0.59
C ARG A 127 -18.62 2.74 0.04
N LYS A 128 -17.77 2.13 0.87
CA LYS A 128 -16.48 1.56 0.45
C LYS A 128 -16.60 0.61 -0.77
N PRO A 129 -17.62 -0.27 -0.88
CA PRO A 129 -17.80 -1.12 -2.06
C PRO A 129 -17.92 -0.35 -3.39
N GLU A 130 -18.38 0.89 -3.38
CA GLU A 130 -18.50 1.74 -4.58
C GLU A 130 -17.12 2.00 -5.23
N ILE A 131 -16.06 2.13 -4.42
CA ILE A 131 -14.68 2.33 -4.91
C ILE A 131 -14.23 1.11 -5.72
N TYR A 132 -14.51 -0.09 -5.22
CA TYR A 132 -14.17 -1.34 -5.90
C TYR A 132 -15.03 -1.53 -7.15
N ALA A 133 -16.34 -1.33 -7.03
CA ALA A 133 -17.28 -1.48 -8.13
C ALA A 133 -16.99 -0.52 -9.29
N SER A 134 -16.72 0.76 -9.00
CA SER A 134 -16.35 1.73 -10.04
C SER A 134 -15.02 1.36 -10.71
N TRP A 135 -14.02 0.94 -9.95
CA TRP A 135 -12.74 0.50 -10.50
C TRP A 135 -12.89 -0.69 -11.45
N GLU A 136 -13.68 -1.70 -11.08
CA GLU A 136 -13.92 -2.88 -11.91
C GLU A 136 -14.73 -2.53 -13.17
N ALA A 137 -15.81 -1.77 -13.03
CA ALA A 137 -16.67 -1.35 -14.13
C ALA A 137 -15.90 -0.54 -15.18
N GLU A 138 -15.12 0.46 -14.75
CA GLU A 138 -14.37 1.33 -15.66
C GLU A 138 -13.20 0.58 -16.33
N ARG A 139 -12.57 -0.37 -15.63
CA ARG A 139 -11.57 -1.26 -16.26
C ARG A 139 -12.17 -2.14 -17.33
N ALA A 140 -13.33 -2.73 -17.05
CA ALA A 140 -14.05 -3.55 -18.03
C ALA A 140 -14.45 -2.70 -19.25
N ALA A 141 -14.96 -1.48 -19.04
CA ALA A 141 -15.31 -0.55 -20.11
C ALA A 141 -14.11 -0.16 -21.00
N LEU A 142 -12.92 -0.07 -20.41
CA LEU A 142 -11.67 0.17 -21.15
C LEU A 142 -11.14 -1.07 -21.89
N GLY A 143 -11.85 -2.20 -21.87
CA GLY A 143 -11.36 -3.46 -22.42
C GLY A 143 -10.13 -3.99 -21.68
N ILE A 144 -9.84 -3.45 -20.48
CA ILE A 144 -8.83 -4.00 -19.58
C ILE A 144 -9.48 -5.20 -18.89
N THR A 145 -9.70 -6.26 -19.67
CA THR A 145 -10.02 -7.57 -19.11
C THR A 145 -8.93 -7.90 -18.10
N MET A 146 -9.32 -8.36 -16.91
CA MET A 146 -8.41 -9.24 -16.19
C MET A 146 -8.03 -10.31 -17.22
N ALA A 147 -6.77 -10.35 -17.65
CA ALA A 147 -6.18 -11.67 -17.74
C ALA A 147 -6.52 -12.25 -16.37
N LEU A 148 -7.43 -13.24 -16.31
CA LEU A 148 -7.57 -14.00 -15.07
C LEU A 148 -6.13 -14.31 -14.75
N PRO A 149 -5.56 -13.76 -13.65
CA PRO A 149 -4.23 -14.18 -13.28
C PRO A 149 -4.38 -15.69 -13.26
N MET A 150 -3.57 -16.39 -14.08
CA MET A 150 -3.42 -17.83 -13.89
C MET A 150 -3.30 -17.97 -12.39
N SER A 151 -4.18 -18.78 -11.77
CA SER A 151 -4.16 -18.94 -10.33
C SER A 151 -2.71 -19.10 -9.91
N ALA A 152 -2.30 -18.58 -8.76
CA ALA A 152 -0.90 -18.68 -8.35
C ALA A 152 -0.39 -20.13 -8.53
N THR A 153 -1.27 -21.11 -8.28
CA THR A 153 -1.14 -22.52 -8.65
C THR A 153 -0.82 -22.77 -10.12
N ASN A 154 -1.65 -22.34 -11.08
CA ASN A 154 -1.42 -22.58 -12.52
C ASN A 154 -0.13 -21.92 -13.04
N THR A 155 0.22 -20.73 -12.52
CA THR A 155 1.48 -20.07 -12.88
C THR A 155 2.68 -20.84 -12.36
N VAL A 156 2.61 -21.30 -11.11
CA VAL A 156 3.65 -22.12 -10.49
C VAL A 156 3.79 -23.45 -11.22
N SER A 157 2.69 -24.14 -11.53
CA SER A 157 2.72 -25.39 -12.31
C SER A 157 3.35 -25.20 -13.69
N ALA A 158 3.07 -24.09 -14.38
CA ALA A 158 3.69 -23.79 -15.67
C ALA A 158 5.20 -23.50 -15.56
N LEU A 159 5.64 -22.81 -14.51
CA LEU A 159 7.05 -22.54 -14.26
C LEU A 159 7.82 -23.81 -13.87
N LEU A 160 7.24 -24.64 -13.02
CA LEU A 160 7.82 -25.93 -12.64
C LEU A 160 7.94 -26.87 -13.85
N GLY A 161 6.97 -26.84 -14.76
CA GLY A 161 6.96 -27.69 -15.96
C GLY A 161 8.01 -27.34 -17.01
N VAL A 162 8.73 -26.23 -16.89
CA VAL A 162 9.83 -25.84 -17.79
C VAL A 162 11.22 -25.92 -17.15
N CYS A 163 11.30 -26.31 -15.86
CA CYS A 163 12.58 -26.56 -15.20
C CYS A 163 13.20 -27.86 -15.72
N ASN A 164 14.52 -27.88 -15.89
CA ASN A 164 15.25 -29.05 -16.35
C ASN A 164 15.54 -30.05 -15.21
N ASP A 165 15.72 -31.33 -15.53
CA ASP A 165 16.06 -32.38 -14.55
C ASP A 165 17.56 -32.42 -14.17
N ASP A 166 18.24 -31.28 -14.26
CA ASP A 166 19.63 -31.13 -13.84
C ASP A 166 19.74 -30.41 -12.49
N ARG A 167 20.99 -30.17 -12.06
CA ARG A 167 21.26 -29.51 -10.78
C ARG A 167 20.70 -28.08 -10.73
N GLU A 168 20.72 -27.36 -11.85
CA GLU A 168 20.25 -25.98 -11.93
C GLU A 168 18.72 -25.95 -11.86
N GLY A 169 18.05 -26.81 -12.64
CA GLY A 169 16.59 -26.91 -12.59
C GLY A 169 16.07 -27.44 -11.25
N THR A 170 16.80 -28.30 -10.55
CA THR A 170 16.48 -28.69 -9.16
C THR A 170 16.52 -27.48 -8.21
N MET A 171 17.49 -26.59 -8.39
CA MET A 171 17.59 -25.36 -7.59
C MET A 171 16.45 -24.38 -7.93
N ASP A 172 16.11 -24.26 -9.21
CA ASP A 172 15.01 -23.40 -9.66
C ASP A 172 13.65 -23.90 -9.13
N VAL A 173 13.40 -25.21 -9.19
CA VAL A 173 12.21 -25.85 -8.59
C VAL A 173 12.14 -25.53 -7.09
N ALA A 174 13.24 -25.73 -6.35
CA ALA A 174 13.28 -25.44 -4.92
C ALA A 174 13.01 -23.96 -4.64
N LEU A 175 13.61 -23.04 -5.40
CA LEU A 175 13.42 -21.60 -5.24
C LEU A 175 11.97 -21.17 -5.53
N ILE A 176 11.36 -21.69 -6.61
CA ILE A 176 9.96 -21.44 -6.95
C ILE A 176 9.05 -21.92 -5.81
N LEU A 177 9.24 -23.15 -5.33
CA LEU A 177 8.42 -23.73 -4.25
C LEU A 177 8.56 -22.96 -2.94
N PHE A 178 9.78 -22.54 -2.58
CA PHE A 178 9.99 -21.71 -1.38
C PHE A 178 9.31 -20.35 -1.50
N LEU A 179 9.44 -19.67 -2.64
CA LEU A 179 8.81 -18.35 -2.85
C LEU A 179 7.26 -18.43 -2.95
N CYS A 180 6.69 -19.62 -3.16
CA CYS A 180 5.24 -19.82 -3.04
C CYS A 180 4.73 -19.78 -1.58
N ARG A 181 5.61 -20.03 -0.61
CA ARG A 181 5.26 -20.16 0.82
C ARG A 181 5.97 -19.13 1.71
N LEU A 182 7.08 -18.58 1.25
CA LEU A 182 7.98 -17.70 1.99
C LEU A 182 8.23 -16.41 1.20
N THR A 183 8.52 -15.33 1.92
CA THR A 183 8.97 -14.06 1.31
C THR A 183 10.41 -14.18 0.80
N PRO A 184 10.85 -13.33 -0.18
CA PRO A 184 12.24 -13.31 -0.63
C PRO A 184 13.26 -13.14 0.52
N SER A 185 12.92 -12.33 1.52
CA SER A 185 13.76 -12.11 2.70
C SER A 185 13.90 -13.36 3.58
N GLN A 186 12.82 -14.13 3.74
CA GLN A 186 12.86 -15.41 4.45
C GLN A 186 13.68 -16.44 3.68
N VAL A 187 13.48 -16.53 2.36
CA VAL A 187 14.27 -17.44 1.50
C VAL A 187 15.76 -17.12 1.58
N ALA A 188 16.14 -15.83 1.55
CA ALA A 188 17.53 -15.41 1.66
C ALA A 188 18.18 -15.72 3.03
N GLN A 189 17.36 -15.97 4.06
CA GLN A 189 17.82 -16.25 5.42
C GLN A 189 17.71 -17.73 5.80
N LEU A 190 17.14 -18.58 4.93
CA LEU A 190 17.02 -20.02 5.16
C LEU A 190 18.39 -20.65 5.34
N ARG A 191 18.55 -21.41 6.43
CA ARG A 191 19.73 -22.24 6.64
C ARG A 191 19.40 -23.68 6.30
N PHE A 192 20.33 -24.38 5.65
CA PHE A 192 20.16 -25.79 5.33
C PHE A 192 19.90 -26.66 6.58
N SER A 193 20.45 -26.27 7.73
CA SER A 193 20.22 -26.91 9.03
C SER A 193 18.80 -26.78 9.57
N GLU A 194 17.96 -25.93 8.96
CA GLU A 194 16.57 -25.69 9.34
C GLU A 194 15.58 -26.41 8.41
N LEU A 195 16.10 -27.17 7.43
CA LEU A 195 15.34 -28.03 6.54
C LEU A 195 15.32 -29.44 7.14
N ALA A 196 14.16 -29.89 7.63
CA ALA A 196 14.00 -31.26 8.12
C ALA A 196 13.20 -32.07 7.09
N PRO A 197 13.79 -33.11 6.46
CA PRO A 197 13.02 -34.00 5.59
C PRO A 197 12.01 -34.77 6.42
N GLY A 198 10.82 -34.96 5.86
CA GLY A 198 9.72 -35.68 6.48
C GLY A 198 8.74 -36.17 5.42
N THR A 199 7.56 -36.59 5.86
CA THR A 199 6.52 -37.13 4.99
C THR A 199 5.18 -36.58 5.43
N ILE A 200 4.32 -36.20 4.49
CA ILE A 200 2.94 -35.81 4.76
C ILE A 200 1.98 -36.77 4.07
N VAL A 201 0.81 -36.99 4.66
CA VAL A 201 -0.27 -37.73 4.02
C VAL A 201 -1.27 -36.72 3.44
N LEU A 202 -1.43 -36.72 2.12
CA LEU A 202 -2.40 -35.89 1.42
C LEU A 202 -3.30 -36.80 0.59
N ASP A 203 -4.63 -36.73 0.78
CA ASP A 203 -5.63 -37.54 0.08
C ASP A 203 -5.37 -39.07 0.12
N GLY A 204 -4.68 -39.55 1.16
CA GLY A 204 -4.37 -40.97 1.36
C GLY A 204 -3.05 -41.43 0.73
N GLU A 205 -2.30 -40.53 0.09
CA GLU A 205 -0.96 -40.79 -0.45
C GLU A 205 0.12 -40.20 0.48
N GLU A 206 1.19 -40.97 0.72
CA GLU A 206 2.40 -40.50 1.40
C GLU A 206 3.28 -39.73 0.42
N LEU A 207 3.55 -38.47 0.73
CA LEU A 207 4.36 -37.57 -0.08
C LEU A 207 5.58 -37.10 0.72
N ASP A 208 6.74 -37.09 0.07
CA ASP A 208 7.96 -36.49 0.62
C ASP A 208 7.73 -34.99 0.89
N ALA A 209 8.13 -34.55 2.08
CA ALA A 209 7.94 -33.19 2.54
C ALA A 209 9.22 -32.66 3.18
N VAL A 210 9.29 -31.33 3.26
CA VAL A 210 10.32 -30.63 4.02
C VAL A 210 9.62 -29.76 5.05
N GLU A 211 9.88 -30.03 6.32
CA GLU A 211 9.47 -29.18 7.42
C GLU A 211 10.44 -28.00 7.53
N LEU A 212 9.88 -26.80 7.71
CA LEU A 212 10.60 -25.54 7.71
C LEU A 212 10.23 -24.74 8.95
N THR A 213 11.22 -24.24 9.68
CA THR A 213 10.98 -23.23 10.72
C THR A 213 10.87 -21.85 10.09
N ILE A 214 9.65 -21.33 9.97
CA ILE A 214 9.40 -19.99 9.43
C ILE A 214 9.68 -18.95 10.52
N ARG A 215 10.68 -18.10 10.30
CA ARG A 215 10.91 -16.90 11.11
C ARG A 215 10.04 -15.78 10.56
N ASP A 216 9.30 -15.08 11.42
CA ASP A 216 8.56 -13.89 11.01
C ASP A 216 9.56 -12.86 10.45
N PRO A 217 9.39 -12.43 9.19
CA PRO A 217 10.22 -11.36 8.65
C PRO A 217 9.80 -10.08 9.35
N ILE A 218 10.78 -9.27 9.78
CA ILE A 218 10.52 -7.89 10.17
C ILE A 218 9.96 -7.19 8.93
N GLY A 219 8.63 -7.05 8.90
CA GLY A 219 7.86 -6.95 7.67
C GLY A 219 8.30 -5.83 6.72
N GLU A 220 8.53 -6.18 5.46
CA GLU A 220 8.76 -5.28 4.33
C GLU A 220 7.48 -5.10 3.50
N LEU A 221 6.75 -4.00 3.75
CA LEU A 221 5.68 -3.50 2.87
C LEU A 221 5.83 -2.00 2.61
N GLN A 222 6.28 -1.68 1.40
CA GLN A 222 6.31 -0.37 0.73
C GLN A 222 7.12 0.75 1.40
N THR A 223 8.37 0.92 0.96
CA THR A 223 9.15 2.15 1.17
C THR A 223 8.70 3.21 0.17
N SER A 224 7.68 3.99 0.52
CA SER A 224 7.52 5.31 -0.09
C SER A 224 8.42 6.29 0.65
N GLN A 225 9.72 6.28 0.35
CA GLN A 225 10.56 7.41 0.72
C GLN A 225 10.27 8.54 -0.29
N PRO A 226 9.81 9.73 0.15
CA PRO A 226 9.77 10.89 -0.72
C PRO A 226 11.20 11.17 -1.19
N LYS A 227 11.38 11.34 -2.50
CA LYS A 227 12.68 11.69 -3.09
C LYS A 227 13.13 13.04 -2.53
N MET A 228 14.10 13.04 -1.63
CA MET A 228 14.89 14.23 -1.34
C MET A 228 15.68 14.60 -2.60
N ARG A 229 15.40 15.78 -3.17
CA ARG A 229 16.30 16.42 -4.13
C ARG A 229 17.42 17.07 -3.33
N VAL A 230 18.63 16.50 -3.39
CA VAL A 230 19.85 17.20 -2.97
C VAL A 230 20.33 18.01 -4.18
N GLY A 231 20.06 19.31 -4.15
CA GLY A 231 20.60 20.27 -5.11
C GLY A 231 22.05 20.59 -4.77
N ARG A 232 22.91 20.62 -5.80
CA ARG A 232 24.30 21.04 -5.70
C ARG A 232 24.35 22.54 -5.49
N ASP A 233 24.65 22.99 -4.27
CA ASP A 233 24.87 24.42 -4.04
C ASP A 233 26.08 24.86 -4.87
N SER A 234 25.80 25.73 -5.83
CA SER A 234 26.75 26.27 -6.79
C SER A 234 26.93 27.74 -6.44
N ARG A 235 27.43 28.02 -5.25
CA ARG A 235 27.80 29.37 -4.81
C ARG A 235 28.77 29.28 -3.63
N GLU A 236 30.07 29.22 -3.95
CA GLU A 236 31.11 30.05 -3.32
C GLU A 236 32.45 29.80 -4.02
N LYS A 237 32.70 30.57 -5.07
CA LYS A 237 34.06 30.97 -5.43
C LYS A 237 34.37 32.22 -4.62
N GLN A 238 35.38 32.16 -3.76
CA GLN A 238 36.38 33.22 -3.69
C GLN A 238 37.75 32.65 -3.31
N PRO A 239 38.82 33.04 -4.02
CA PRO A 239 40.17 32.53 -3.80
C PRO A 239 40.85 33.32 -2.69
N ASN A 240 41.55 32.63 -1.78
CA ASN A 240 42.50 33.30 -0.89
C ASN A 240 43.93 33.10 -1.40
N ARG A 241 44.59 34.24 -1.57
CA ARG A 241 45.99 34.42 -1.94
C ARG A 241 46.92 33.88 -0.85
N LEU A 242 48.04 33.32 -1.29
CA LEU A 242 49.37 33.69 -0.82
C LEU A 242 50.17 34.14 -2.05
#